data_AF-A0A961KSG0-F1
#
_entry.id   AF-A0A961KSG0-F1
#
_cell.length_a   1.000
_cell.length_b   1.000
_cell.length_c   1.000
_cell.angle_alpha   90.00
_cell.angle_beta   90.00
_cell.angle_gamma   90.00
#
_symmetry.space_group_name_H-M   'P 1'
#
loop_
_entity.id
_entity.type
_entity.pdbx_description
1 polymer ?
#
loop_
_entity_poly.entity_id
_entity_poly.type
_entity_poly.pdbx_seq_one_letter_code
_entity_poly.pdbx_strand_id
1 'polypeptide(L)'
;MDKAPEPTSSAAPLGEYTPRDFKVVGTRPLRPDGIDKVTGRAQYGADLSAPGMLVGKMLRSPHAHARIKSLDVSAALAMPGVKAVMTAADLPEPRDLEARDVSEHIMA
;
A
#
# COMPACT_ATOMS: atom_id res chain seq x y z
N MET A 1 -41.85 -32.29 -17.01
CA MET A 1 -40.92 -31.43 -16.25
C MET A 1 -39.80 -31.07 -17.19
N ASP A 2 -39.96 -29.90 -17.81
CA ASP A 2 -39.13 -29.40 -18.90
C ASP A 2 -37.72 -29.08 -18.42
N LYS A 3 -36.71 -29.69 -19.06
CA LYS A 3 -35.32 -29.28 -18.90
C LYS A 3 -35.10 -28.08 -19.81
N ALA A 4 -34.70 -26.94 -19.21
CA ALA A 4 -34.44 -25.69 -19.92
C ALA A 4 -33.42 -25.86 -21.06
N PRO A 5 -33.56 -25.15 -22.19
CA PRO A 5 -32.61 -25.20 -23.29
C PRO A 5 -31.24 -24.66 -22.85
N GLU A 6 -30.18 -25.40 -23.19
CA GLU A 6 -28.80 -25.01 -22.90
C GLU A 6 -28.44 -23.69 -23.60
N PRO A 7 -27.61 -22.83 -22.96
CA PRO A 7 -27.21 -21.57 -23.58
C PRO A 7 -26.41 -21.86 -24.86
N THR A 8 -26.96 -21.45 -25.99
CA THR A 8 -26.28 -21.44 -27.27
C THR A 8 -25.09 -20.49 -27.18
N SER A 9 -23.92 -21.06 -26.90
CA SER A 9 -22.64 -20.36 -26.91
C SER A 9 -22.24 -20.02 -28.34
N SER A 10 -22.80 -18.93 -28.85
CA SER A 10 -22.31 -18.24 -30.03
C SER A 10 -21.07 -17.41 -29.65
N ALA A 11 -19.95 -18.09 -29.42
CA ALA A 11 -18.63 -17.47 -29.48
C ALA A 11 -17.93 -18.01 -30.73
N ALA A 12 -17.42 -17.12 -31.58
CA ALA A 12 -16.59 -17.48 -32.74
C ALA A 12 -15.53 -18.52 -32.33
N PRO A 13 -15.20 -19.51 -33.18
CA PRO A 13 -14.28 -20.56 -32.79
C PRO A 13 -12.94 -19.92 -32.44
N LEU A 14 -12.60 -19.91 -31.15
CA LEU A 14 -11.26 -19.60 -30.71
C LEU A 14 -10.36 -20.57 -31.45
N GLY A 15 -9.43 -20.03 -32.26
CA GLY A 15 -8.54 -20.82 -33.09
C GLY A 15 -7.92 -21.97 -32.29
N GLU A 16 -7.72 -23.10 -32.98
CA GLU A 16 -7.26 -24.36 -32.42
C GLU A 16 -6.08 -24.15 -31.44
N TYR A 17 -6.30 -24.47 -30.16
CA TYR A 17 -5.23 -24.37 -29.17
C TYR A 17 -4.22 -25.47 -29.42
N THR A 18 -3.06 -25.13 -29.99
CA THR A 18 -1.92 -26.03 -30.04
C THR A 18 -1.20 -25.99 -28.69
N PRO A 19 -1.13 -27.11 -27.94
CA PRO A 19 -0.35 -27.16 -26.70
C PRO A 19 1.10 -26.81 -27.01
N ARG A 20 1.62 -25.79 -26.34
CA ARG A 20 3.04 -25.42 -26.41
C ARG A 20 3.73 -25.94 -25.14
N ASP A 21 4.81 -26.67 -25.33
CA ASP A 21 5.68 -27.07 -24.23
C ASP A 21 6.53 -25.87 -23.81
N PHE A 22 6.25 -25.35 -22.62
CA PHE A 22 7.00 -24.26 -22.03
C PHE A 22 8.03 -24.79 -21.04
N LYS A 23 9.22 -24.20 -21.05
CA LYS A 23 10.31 -24.56 -20.11
C LYS A 23 9.93 -24.36 -18.64
N VAL A 24 9.07 -23.38 -18.34
CA VAL A 24 8.75 -22.95 -16.97
C VAL A 24 7.26 -23.01 -16.67
N VAL A 25 6.40 -22.62 -17.62
CA VAL A 25 4.95 -22.62 -17.43
C VAL A 25 4.46 -24.08 -17.28
N GLY A 26 3.71 -24.35 -16.21
CA GLY A 26 3.25 -25.71 -15.88
C GLY A 26 4.25 -26.57 -15.10
N THR A 27 5.45 -26.06 -14.81
CA THR A 27 6.46 -26.75 -14.00
C THR A 27 6.48 -26.25 -12.54
N ARG A 28 7.29 -26.89 -11.67
CA ARG A 28 7.53 -26.46 -10.28
C ARG A 28 8.95 -25.88 -10.13
N PRO A 29 9.24 -24.69 -10.66
CA PRO A 29 10.57 -24.10 -10.55
C PRO A 29 10.88 -23.74 -9.09
N LEU A 30 12.16 -23.78 -8.72
CA LEU A 30 12.62 -23.26 -7.45
C LEU A 30 12.40 -21.75 -7.41
N ARG A 31 11.77 -21.28 -6.33
CA ARG A 31 11.52 -19.85 -6.12
C ARG A 31 12.82 -19.15 -5.70
N PRO A 32 13.34 -18.17 -6.47
CA PRO A 32 14.63 -17.55 -6.19
C PRO A 32 14.74 -16.89 -4.81
N ASP A 33 13.67 -16.23 -4.36
CA ASP A 33 13.58 -15.57 -3.06
C ASP A 33 13.15 -16.51 -1.92
N GLY A 34 12.91 -17.79 -2.21
CA GLY A 34 12.36 -18.75 -1.26
C GLY A 34 13.24 -18.96 -0.04
N ILE A 35 14.55 -19.20 -0.25
CA ILE A 35 15.49 -19.50 0.82
C ILE A 35 15.68 -18.30 1.75
N ASP A 36 15.87 -17.10 1.21
CA ASP A 36 16.14 -15.92 2.04
C ASP A 36 14.94 -15.53 2.91
N LYS A 37 13.71 -15.75 2.41
CA LYS A 37 12.48 -15.53 3.18
C LYS A 37 12.32 -16.53 4.34
N VAL A 38 12.61 -17.81 4.13
CA VAL A 38 12.43 -18.83 5.18
C VAL A 38 13.58 -18.89 6.18
N THR A 39 14.75 -18.35 5.81
CA THR A 39 15.93 -18.28 6.67
C THR A 39 16.06 -16.96 7.42
N GLY A 40 15.18 -15.99 7.17
CA GLY A 40 15.24 -14.66 7.77
C GLY A 40 16.38 -13.78 7.24
N ARG A 41 17.00 -14.16 6.11
CA ARG A 41 18.06 -13.36 5.46
C ARG A 41 17.50 -12.26 4.56
N ALA A 42 16.24 -12.39 4.14
CA ALA A 42 15.57 -11.36 3.38
C ALA A 42 15.43 -10.09 4.23
N GLN A 43 15.96 -8.97 3.73
CA GLN A 43 15.81 -7.66 4.35
C GLN A 43 14.56 -6.97 3.81
N TYR A 44 13.72 -6.50 4.71
CA TYR A 44 12.56 -5.66 4.43
C TYR A 44 12.81 -4.23 4.89
N GLY A 45 11.97 -3.29 4.45
CA GLY A 45 12.15 -1.87 4.78
C GLY A 45 12.22 -1.57 6.28
N ALA A 46 11.56 -2.39 7.11
CA ALA A 46 11.60 -2.27 8.57
C ALA A 46 12.90 -2.77 9.22
N ASP A 47 13.69 -3.58 8.51
CA ASP A 47 14.96 -4.13 9.00
C ASP A 47 16.14 -3.20 8.74
N LEU A 48 15.92 -2.16 7.93
CA LEU A 48 16.95 -1.19 7.57
C LEU A 48 17.14 -0.17 8.69
N SER A 49 18.40 0.17 8.96
CA SER A 49 18.76 1.29 9.83
C SER A 49 19.95 2.05 9.26
N ALA A 50 19.97 3.36 9.48
CA ALA A 50 21.05 4.24 9.03
C ALA A 50 21.48 5.18 10.18
N PRO A 51 22.75 5.62 10.21
CA PRO A 51 23.19 6.63 11.18
C PRO A 51 22.32 7.90 11.11
N GLY A 52 21.78 8.33 12.25
CA GLY A 52 20.91 9.50 12.33
C GLY A 52 19.46 9.30 11.88
N MET A 53 19.04 8.06 11.59
CA MET A 53 17.65 7.76 11.21
C MET A 53 16.67 8.15 12.33
N LEU A 54 15.64 8.92 11.99
CA LEU A 54 14.53 9.25 12.88
C LEU A 54 13.42 8.22 12.75
N VAL A 55 12.70 7.98 13.86
CA VAL A 55 11.52 7.12 13.89
C VAL A 55 10.28 7.99 14.05
N GLY A 56 9.35 7.87 13.11
CA GLY A 56 8.08 8.60 13.13
C GLY A 56 6.97 7.79 13.81
N LYS A 57 6.05 8.50 14.46
CA LYS A 57 4.77 7.95 14.93
C LYS A 57 3.64 8.85 14.45
N MET A 58 2.61 8.24 13.88
CA MET A 58 1.45 8.96 13.35
C MET A 58 0.33 9.03 14.40
N LEU A 59 -0.10 10.24 14.73
CA LEU A 59 -1.36 10.46 15.44
C LEU A 59 -2.50 10.35 14.42
N ARG A 60 -3.56 9.60 14.74
CA ARG A 60 -4.71 9.40 13.86
C ARG A 60 -5.98 9.89 14.52
N SER A 61 -6.92 10.38 13.72
CA SER A 61 -8.24 10.77 14.19
C SER A 61 -8.96 9.59 14.85
N PRO A 62 -9.57 9.76 16.04
CA PRO A 62 -10.48 8.79 16.62
C PRO A 62 -11.90 8.87 16.03
N HIS A 63 -12.19 9.88 15.19
CA HIS A 63 -13.49 10.10 14.57
C HIS A 63 -13.45 9.70 13.10
N ALA A 64 -14.49 9.00 12.62
CA ALA A 64 -14.63 8.61 11.22
C ALA A 64 -14.75 9.81 10.26
N HIS A 65 -15.37 10.90 10.71
CA HIS A 65 -15.47 12.16 9.95
C HIS A 65 -15.59 13.34 10.92
N ALA A 66 -14.67 14.29 10.85
CA ALA A 66 -14.64 15.48 11.69
C ALA A 66 -13.84 16.59 11.02
N ARG A 67 -14.12 17.85 11.39
CA ARG A 67 -13.27 18.99 11.04
C ARG A 67 -12.33 19.29 12.19
N ILE A 68 -11.04 19.44 11.88
CA ILE A 68 -10.04 19.84 12.86
C ILE A 68 -10.17 21.34 13.10
N LYS A 69 -10.53 21.71 14.33
CA LYS A 69 -10.67 23.12 14.73
C LYS A 69 -9.36 23.70 15.24
N SER A 70 -8.58 22.88 15.93
CA SER A 70 -7.32 23.26 16.54
C SER A 70 -6.46 22.01 16.77
N LEU A 71 -5.14 22.22 16.80
CA LEU A 71 -4.14 21.23 17.14
C LEU A 71 -3.13 21.88 18.09
N ASP A 72 -2.89 21.26 19.24
CA ASP A 72 -1.83 21.67 20.16
C ASP A 72 -0.74 20.60 20.19
N VAL A 73 0.45 20.98 19.75
CA VAL A 73 1.63 20.11 19.66
C VAL A 73 2.67 20.40 20.74
N SER A 74 2.38 21.35 21.64
CA SER A 74 3.34 21.84 22.65
C SER A 74 3.85 20.72 23.56
N ALA A 75 2.94 19.88 24.06
CA ALA A 75 3.29 18.75 24.91
C ALA A 75 4.20 17.74 24.18
N ALA A 76 3.94 17.47 22.90
CA ALA A 76 4.75 16.55 22.12
C ALA A 76 6.15 17.11 21.85
N LEU A 77 6.27 18.39 21.51
CA LEU A 77 7.55 19.06 21.30
C LEU A 77 8.40 19.14 22.58
N ALA A 78 7.77 19.21 23.76
CA ALA A 78 8.47 19.25 25.04
C ALA A 78 8.99 17.87 25.51
N MET A 79 8.58 16.77 24.87
CA MET A 79 9.01 15.43 25.29
C MET A 79 10.49 15.17 24.94
N PRO A 80 11.29 14.65 25.88
CA PRO A 80 12.65 14.22 25.58
C PRO A 80 12.70 13.19 24.43
N GLY A 81 13.59 13.41 23.46
CA GLY A 81 13.77 12.52 22.31
C GLY A 81 12.89 12.86 21.10
N VAL A 82 11.92 13.78 21.22
CA VAL A 82 11.18 14.28 20.06
C VAL A 82 12.06 15.26 19.29
N LYS A 83 12.28 14.97 18.01
CA LYS A 83 13.07 15.82 17.12
C LYS A 83 12.21 16.89 16.43
N ALA A 84 10.99 16.54 16.04
CA ALA A 84 10.06 17.41 15.34
C ALA A 84 8.63 16.84 15.45
N VAL A 85 7.63 17.72 15.29
CA VAL A 85 6.24 17.35 15.03
C VAL A 85 5.87 17.99 13.69
N MET A 86 5.44 17.16 12.74
CA MET A 86 5.02 17.62 11.40
C MET A 86 3.49 17.64 11.33
N THR A 87 2.96 18.70 10.74
CA THR A 87 1.52 18.95 10.57
C THR A 87 1.23 19.33 9.11
N ALA A 88 -0.06 19.50 8.76
CA ALA A 88 -0.44 20.00 7.45
C ALA A 88 0.20 21.37 7.11
N ALA A 89 0.52 22.20 8.11
CA ALA A 89 1.16 23.50 7.90
C ALA A 89 2.62 23.42 7.41
N ASP A 90 3.27 22.25 7.56
CA ASP A 90 4.65 22.01 7.12
C ASP A 90 4.74 21.51 5.67
N LEU A 91 3.59 21.26 5.04
CA LEU A 91 3.49 20.72 3.68
C LEU A 91 3.28 21.85 2.66
N PRO A 92 3.77 21.67 1.41
CA PRO A 92 3.51 22.62 0.35
C PRO A 92 2.02 22.65 -0.01
N GLU A 93 1.52 23.84 -0.31
CA GLU A 93 0.14 24.02 -0.77
C GLU A 93 -0.11 23.22 -2.07
N PRO A 94 -1.19 22.43 -2.13
CA PRO A 94 -1.51 21.64 -3.31
C PRO A 94 -1.81 22.56 -4.51
N ARG A 95 -1.20 22.26 -5.65
CA ARG A 95 -1.31 23.08 -6.87
C ARG A 95 -2.72 23.10 -7.44
N ASP A 96 -3.42 21.97 -7.38
CA ASP A 96 -4.71 21.76 -8.04
C ASP A 96 -5.77 21.19 -7.07
N LEU A 97 -7.04 21.34 -7.43
CA LEU A 97 -8.18 20.93 -6.58
C LEU A 97 -8.19 19.43 -6.25
N GLU A 98 -7.77 18.58 -7.19
CA GLU A 98 -7.65 17.13 -6.94
C GLU A 98 -6.56 16.83 -5.91
N ALA A 99 -5.46 17.59 -5.93
CA ALA A 99 -4.39 17.45 -4.95
C ALA A 99 -4.80 17.99 -3.57
N ARG A 100 -5.73 18.95 -3.53
CA ARG A 100 -6.28 19.49 -2.26
C ARG A 100 -7.09 18.44 -1.51
N ASP A 101 -8.00 17.77 -2.20
CA ASP A 101 -8.86 16.76 -1.56
C ASP A 101 -8.04 15.62 -0.94
N VAL A 102 -6.99 15.17 -1.64
CA VAL A 102 -6.05 14.16 -1.11
C VAL A 102 -5.22 14.70 0.07
N SER A 103 -4.79 15.96 0.01
CA SER A 103 -3.99 16.56 1.08
C SER A 103 -4.78 16.78 2.38
N GLU A 104 -6.07 17.12 2.29
CA GLU A 104 -6.94 17.34 3.46
C GLU A 104 -7.24 16.05 4.22
N HIS A 105 -7.29 14.90 3.55
CA HIS A 105 -7.68 13.63 4.17
C HIS A 105 -6.51 12.82 4.75
N ILE A 106 -5.27 13.06 4.31
CA ILE A 106 -4.10 12.25 4.71
C ILE A 106 -3.40 12.81 5.94
N MET A 107 -3.40 14.14 6.13
CA MET A 107 -2.53 14.83 7.10
C MET A 107 -3.25 15.79 8.04
N ALA A 108 -4.59 15.76 8.05
CA ALA A 108 -5.41 16.35 9.10
C ALA A 108 -5.28 15.53 10.39
#